data_AF-W6K2M3-F1
#
_entry.id   AF-W6K2M3-F1
#
_cell.length_a   1.000
_cell.length_b   1.000
_cell.length_c   1.000
_cell.angle_alpha   90.00
_cell.angle_beta   90.00
_cell.angle_gamma   90.00
#
_symmetry.space_group_name_H-M   'P 1'
#
loop_
_entity.id
_entity.type
_entity.pdbx_description
1 polymer ?
#
loop_
_entity_poly.entity_id
_entity_poly.type
_entity_poly.pdbx_seq_one_letter_code
_entity_poly.pdbx_strand_id
1 'polypeptide(L)' 'MEHFAPQVSIVTGGANGIGRALAQLLVERGGHVVIADLDLAAAMRTAR' A
#
# COMPACT_ATOMS: atom_id res chain seq x y z
N MET A 1 -3.03 0.12 23.62
CA MET A 1 -2.69 -0.24 22.23
C MET A 1 -1.96 0.95 21.65
N GLU A 2 -0.69 0.79 21.29
CA GLU A 2 0.02 1.82 20.51
C GLU A 2 -0.81 2.10 19.25
N HIS A 3 -1.16 3.37 19.05
CA HIS A 3 -1.70 3.81 17.77
C HIS A 3 -0.57 3.62 16.76
N PHE A 4 -0.86 2.89 15.67
CA PHE A 4 -0.03 2.88 14.47
C PHE A 4 0.11 4.35 14.04
N ALA A 5 1.22 5.00 14.42
CA ALA A 5 1.62 6.33 13.99
C ALA A 5 1.90 6.28 12.46
N PRO A 6 2.18 7.38 11.73
CA PRO A 6 2.42 7.27 10.29
C PRO A 6 3.67 6.41 10.02
N GLN A 7 3.44 5.11 9.83
CA GLN A 7 4.43 4.10 9.52
C GLN A 7 4.48 3.98 8.01
N VAL A 8 5.64 4.31 7.45
CA VAL A 8 5.93 3.99 6.05
C VAL A 8 5.91 2.47 5.93
N SER A 9 5.00 1.96 5.10
CA SER A 9 4.80 0.52 4.86
C SER A 9 5.16 0.16 3.43
N ILE A 10 5.79 -0.99 3.23
CA ILE A 10 6.06 -1.53 1.89
C ILE A 10 5.12 -2.72 1.69
N VAL A 11 4.31 -2.67 0.62
CA VAL A 11 3.41 -3.75 0.25
C VAL A 11 3.93 -4.41 -1.03
N THR A 12 4.41 -5.64 -0.91
CA THR A 12 4.78 -6.48 -2.06
C THR A 12 3.54 -7.11 -2.69
N GLY A 13 3.52 -7.27 -4.02
CA GLY A 13 2.31 -7.72 -4.73
C GLY A 13 1.15 -6.73 -4.62
N GLY A 14 1.46 -5.45 -4.33
CA GLY A 14 0.47 -4.43 -4.00
C GLY A 14 -0.32 -3.90 -5.20
N ALA A 15 -0.01 -4.32 -6.43
CA ALA A 15 -0.72 -3.81 -7.60
C ALA A 15 -2.17 -4.32 -7.68
N ASN A 16 -2.47 -5.49 -7.10
CA ASN A 16 -3.78 -6.14 -7.27
C ASN A 16 -4.27 -6.90 -6.03
N GLY A 17 -5.54 -7.34 -6.09
CA GLY A 17 -6.15 -8.23 -5.11
C GLY A 17 -6.02 -7.74 -3.66
N ILE A 18 -5.56 -8.64 -2.78
CA ILE A 18 -5.39 -8.38 -1.35
C ILE A 18 -4.30 -7.33 -1.10
N GLY A 19 -3.20 -7.36 -1.85
CA GLY A 19 -2.11 -6.39 -1.70
C GLY A 19 -2.60 -4.97 -1.93
N ARG A 20 -3.40 -4.74 -2.99
CA ARG A 20 -4.04 -3.44 -3.24
C ARG A 20 -4.98 -3.03 -2.10
N ALA A 21 -5.86 -3.93 -1.66
CA ALA A 21 -6.81 -3.63 -0.60
C ALA A 21 -6.12 -3.27 0.72
N LEU A 22 -5.02 -3.97 1.04
CA LEU A 22 -4.19 -3.65 2.20
C LEU A 22 -3.52 -2.28 2.07
N ALA A 23 -2.93 -1.98 0.92
CA ALA A 23 -2.30 -0.69 0.65
C ALA A 23 -3.29 0.47 0.84
N GLN A 24 -4.51 0.34 0.30
CA GLN A 24 -5.58 1.33 0.45
C GLN A 24 -5.96 1.53 1.92
N LEU A 25 -6.18 0.44 2.65
CA LEU A 25 -6.57 0.48 4.05
C LEU A 25 -5.47 1.09 4.95
N LEU A 26 -4.19 0.89 4.62
CA LEU A 26 -3.07 1.52 5.33
C LEU A 26 -3.03 3.04 5.08
N VAL A 27 -3.29 3.49 3.84
CA VAL A 27 -3.39 4.92 3.52
C VAL A 27 -4.61 5.57 4.19
N GLU A 28 -5.76 4.90 4.18
CA GLU A 28 -6.99 5.37 4.87
C GLU A 28 -6.78 5.58 6.38
N ARG A 29 -5.85 4.84 6.98
CA ARG A 29 -5.45 4.99 8.39
C ARG A 29 -4.36 6.05 8.62
N GLY A 30 -4.00 6.82 7.61
CA GLY A 30 -2.99 7.88 7.69
C GLY A 30 -1.55 7.40 7.47
N GLY A 31 -1.36 6.20 6.95
CA GLY A 31 -0.04 5.66 6.60
C GLY A 31 0.49 6.16 5.25
N HIS A 32 1.79 6.02 5.06
CA HIS A 32 2.43 6.17 3.75
C HIS A 32 2.80 4.79 3.23
N VAL A 33 2.45 4.50 1.98
CA VAL A 33 2.61 3.15 1.40
C VAL A 33 3.46 3.20 0.15
N VAL A 34 4.47 2.34 0.10
CA VAL A 34 5.22 1.99 -1.11
C VAL A 34 4.64 0.70 -1.67
N ILE A 35 4.25 0.72 -2.94
CA ILE A 35 3.82 -0.48 -3.66
C ILE A 35 5.00 -1.06 -4.42
N ALA A 36 5.38 -2.28 -4.05
CA ALA A 36 6.39 -3.07 -4.75
C ALA A 36 5.69 -4.19 -5.53
N ASP A 37 5.75 -4.13 -6.85
CA ASP A 37 5.16 -5.16 -7.71
C ASP A 37 6.03 -5.36 -8.94
N LEU A 38 5.90 -6.53 -9.58
CA LEU A 38 6.59 -6.83 -10.83
C LEU A 38 5.97 -6.04 -12.00
N ASP A 39 4.66 -5.83 -11.98
CA ASP A 39 3.97 -4.99 -12.96
C ASP A 39 3.97 -3.53 -12.50
N LEU A 40 4.98 -2.78 -12.96
CA LEU A 40 5.12 -1.35 -12.65
C LEU A 40 3.89 -0.54 -13.08
N ALA A 41 3.29 -0.85 -14.23
CA ALA A 41 2.14 -0.11 -14.72
C ALA A 41 0.92 -0.34 -13.81
N ALA A 42 0.73 -1.57 -13.33
CA ALA A 42 -0.31 -1.87 -12.36
C ALA A 42 -0.03 -1.25 -10.99
N ALA A 43 1.22 -1.28 -10.51
CA ALA A 43 1.61 -0.61 -9.27
C ALA A 43 1.32 0.89 -9.32
N MET A 44 1.65 1.56 -10.42
CA MET A 44 1.36 2.98 -10.63
C MET A 44 -0.13 3.30 -10.66
N ARG A 45 -0.98 2.42 -11.21
CA ARG A 45 -2.44 2.62 -11.17
C ARG A 45 -2.97 2.57 -9.75
N THR A 46 -2.38 1.74 -8.89
CA THR A 46 -2.80 1.62 -7.48
C THR A 46 -2.27 2.74 -6.61
N ALA A 47 -1.10 3.31 -6.93
CA ALA A 47 -0.47 4.38 -6.15
C ALA A 47 -0.99 5.81 -6.45
N ARG A 48 -2.07 5.95 -7.23
CA ARG A 48 -2.67 7.22 -7.62
C ARG A 48 -3.86 7.60 -6.75
#